data_AF-A0A4P7YKS0-F1
#
_entry.id   AF-A0A4P7YKS0-F1
#
_cell.length_a   1.000
_cell.length_b   1.000
_cell.length_c   1.000
_cell.angle_alpha   90.00
_cell.angle_beta   90.00
_cell.angle_gamma   90.00
#
_symmetry.space_group_name_H-M   'P 1'
#
loop_
_entity.id
_entity.type
_entity.pdbx_description
1 polymer ?
#
loop_
_entity_poly.entity_id
_entity_poly.type
_entity_poly.pdbx_seq_one_letter_code
_entity_poly.pdbx_strand_id
1 'polypeptide(L)' 'MPAQKVADEVRLASRIHARLLDAFIDLTERELAGLAPGFAEESLIEALEALRAARKSYGKTAGVMVVSNLQLPQASNAA' A
#
# COMPACT_ATOMS: atom_id res chain seq x y z
N MET A 1 -25.62 16.73 -8.95
CA MET A 1 -24.83 15.63 -8.33
C MET A 1 -23.72 15.05 -9.25
N PRO A 2 -22.84 15.84 -9.90
CA PRO A 2 -21.68 15.32 -10.63
C PRO A 2 -20.40 15.21 -9.78
N ALA A 3 -20.14 16.16 -8.89
CA ALA A 3 -18.93 16.19 -8.05
C ALA A 3 -18.79 14.95 -7.14
N GLN A 4 -19.92 14.42 -6.62
CA GLN A 4 -19.91 13.21 -5.80
C GLN A 4 -19.49 11.97 -6.62
N LYS A 5 -19.97 11.84 -7.87
CA LYS A 5 -19.61 10.73 -8.75
C LYS A 5 -18.11 10.75 -9.07
N VAL A 6 -17.57 11.93 -9.39
CA VAL A 6 -16.13 12.11 -9.61
C VAL A 6 -15.32 11.70 -8.37
N ALA A 7 -15.75 12.09 -7.18
CA ALA A 7 -15.08 11.69 -5.94
C ALA A 7 -15.09 10.17 -5.73
N ASP A 8 -16.19 9.49 -6.06
CA ASP A 8 -16.31 8.04 -5.92
C ASP A 8 -15.43 7.28 -6.93
N GLU A 9 -15.35 7.77 -8.17
CA GLU A 9 -14.45 7.23 -9.20
C GLU A 9 -12.97 7.40 -8.80
N VAL A 10 -12.59 8.57 -8.28
CA VAL A 10 -11.23 8.83 -7.79
C VAL A 10 -10.87 7.90 -6.63
N ARG A 11 -11.79 7.65 -5.70
CA ARG A 11 -11.58 6.69 -4.60
C ARG A 11 -11.45 5.26 -5.12
N LEU A 12 -12.25 4.88 -6.11
CA LEU A 12 -12.16 3.54 -6.72
C LEU A 12 -10.82 3.35 -7.42
N ALA A 13 -10.43 4.29 -8.29
CA ALA A 13 -9.13 4.27 -8.97
C ALA A 13 -7.98 4.20 -7.96
N SER A 14 -8.03 5.03 -6.91
CA SER A 14 -7.00 5.05 -5.86
C SER A 14 -6.87 3.69 -5.14
N ARG A 15 -7.98 3.00 -4.88
CA ARG A 15 -7.96 1.64 -4.29
C ARG A 15 -7.33 0.61 -5.24
N ILE A 16 -7.62 0.69 -6.53
CA ILE A 16 -7.04 -0.21 -7.54
C ILE A 16 -5.52 0.02 -7.60
N HIS A 17 -5.08 1.28 -7.69
CA HIS A 17 -3.66 1.62 -7.70
C HIS A 17 -2.94 1.19 -6.43
N ALA A 18 -3.54 1.38 -5.25
CA ALA A 18 -2.95 0.93 -3.98
C ALA A 18 -2.71 -0.60 -3.97
N ARG A 19 -3.67 -1.39 -4.46
CA ARG A 19 -3.53 -2.85 -4.56
C ARG A 19 -2.48 -3.30 -5.57
N LEU A 20 -2.39 -2.60 -6.71
CA LEU A 20 -1.33 -2.86 -7.69
C LEU A 20 0.04 -2.58 -7.09
N LEU A 21 0.17 -1.50 -6.34
CA LEU A 21 1.40 -1.16 -5.64
C LEU A 21 1.75 -2.18 -4.55
N ASP A 22 0.76 -2.71 -3.82
CA ASP A 22 1.01 -3.80 -2.87
C ASP A 22 1.64 -5.01 -3.60
N ALA A 23 1.13 -5.41 -4.77
CA ALA A 23 1.71 -6.51 -5.55
C ALA A 23 3.12 -6.22 -6.09
N PHE A 24 3.39 -4.98 -6.52
CA PHE A 24 4.73 -4.59 -6.94
C PHE A 24 5.72 -4.58 -5.78
N ILE A 25 5.31 -4.08 -4.61
CA ILE A 25 6.12 -4.09 -3.39
C ILE A 25 6.50 -5.54 -3.04
N ASP A 26 5.51 -6.45 -2.99
CA ASP A 26 5.76 -7.87 -2.70
C ASP A 26 6.74 -8.51 -3.69
N LEU A 27 6.62 -8.18 -4.98
CA LEU A 27 7.53 -8.68 -6.01
C LEU A 27 8.95 -8.13 -5.82
N THR A 28 9.08 -6.81 -5.59
CA THR A 28 10.37 -6.16 -5.39
C THR A 28 11.08 -6.67 -4.14
N GLU A 29 10.35 -6.92 -3.04
CA GLU A 29 10.90 -7.51 -1.82
C GLU A 29 11.41 -8.94 -2.04
N ARG A 30 10.71 -9.75 -2.84
CA ARG A 30 11.16 -11.10 -3.21
C ARG A 30 12.41 -11.08 -4.08
N GLU A 31 12.47 -10.17 -5.05
CA GLU A 31 13.64 -10.00 -5.91
C GLU A 31 14.86 -9.55 -5.09
N LEU A 32 14.65 -8.59 -4.18
CA LEU A 32 15.69 -8.09 -3.29
C LEU A 32 16.26 -9.19 -2.38
N ALA A 33 15.43 -10.10 -1.89
CA ALA A 33 15.87 -11.23 -1.06
C ALA A 33 16.81 -12.20 -1.77
N GLY A 34 16.82 -12.22 -3.12
CA GLY A 34 17.68 -13.08 -3.93
C GLY A 34 18.90 -12.38 -4.54
N LEU A 35 19.01 -11.06 -4.39
CA LEU A 35 20.07 -10.28 -5.01
C LEU A 35 21.38 -10.35 -4.21
N ALA A 36 22.49 -10.48 -4.93
CA ALA A 36 23.81 -10.30 -4.35
C ALA A 36 24.07 -8.81 -4.08
N PRO A 37 24.89 -8.46 -3.09
CA PRO A 37 25.18 -7.08 -2.78
C PRO A 37 25.78 -6.30 -3.95
N GLY A 38 25.30 -5.06 -4.15
CA GLY A 38 25.83 -4.14 -5.15
C GLY A 38 24.79 -3.22 -5.75
N PHE A 39 25.14 -2.60 -6.88
CA PHE A 39 24.33 -1.55 -7.51
C PHE A 39 22.87 -1.95 -7.77
N ALA A 40 22.64 -3.20 -8.18
CA ALA A 40 21.28 -3.70 -8.44
C ALA A 40 20.44 -3.79 -7.17
N GLU A 41 21.03 -4.24 -6.05
CA GLU A 41 20.39 -4.26 -4.74
C GLU A 41 20.02 -2.83 -4.30
N GLU A 42 21.00 -1.91 -4.34
CA GLU A 42 20.81 -0.51 -3.96
C GLU A 42 19.69 0.16 -4.79
N SER A 43 19.69 -0.09 -6.10
CA SER A 43 18.66 0.44 -7.01
C SER A 43 17.28 -0.12 -6.68
N LEU A 44 17.17 -1.40 -6.34
CA LEU A 44 15.89 -2.00 -5.95
C LEU A 44 15.41 -1.50 -4.58
N ILE A 45 16.31 -1.22 -3.64
CA ILE A 45 15.96 -0.61 -2.35
C ILE A 45 15.35 0.77 -2.58
N GLU A 46 15.98 1.62 -3.39
CA GLU A 46 15.46 2.95 -3.72
C GLU A 46 14.09 2.86 -4.42
N ALA A 47 13.94 1.94 -5.37
CA ALA A 47 12.67 1.69 -6.03
C ALA A 47 11.58 1.21 -5.05
N LEU A 48 11.93 0.34 -4.10
CA LEU A 48 11.02 -0.14 -3.07
C LEU A 48 10.53 0.98 -2.15
N GLU A 49 11.42 1.90 -1.76
CA GLU A 49 11.05 3.08 -0.98
C GLU A 49 10.09 3.99 -1.75
N ALA A 50 10.35 4.23 -3.04
CA ALA A 50 9.47 5.01 -3.90
C ALA A 50 8.08 4.34 -4.06
N LEU A 51 8.03 3.02 -4.24
CA LEU A 51 6.78 2.26 -4.31
C LEU A 51 5.98 2.35 -3.01
N ARG A 52 6.62 2.22 -1.85
CA ARG A 52 5.98 2.36 -0.54
C ARG A 52 5.44 3.78 -0.32
N ALA A 53 6.18 4.81 -0.74
CA ALA A 53 5.72 6.19 -0.67
C ALA A 53 4.50 6.43 -1.56
N ALA A 54 4.51 5.92 -2.80
CA ALA A 54 3.38 6.00 -3.71
C ALA A 54 2.14 5.29 -3.14
N ARG A 55 2.32 4.09 -2.58
CA ARG A 55 1.25 3.30 -1.97
C ARG A 55 0.57 4.06 -0.84
N LYS A 56 1.34 4.71 0.02
CA LYS A 56 0.84 5.56 1.11
C LYS A 56 0.00 6.73 0.57
N SER A 57 0.43 7.35 -0.53
CA SER A 57 -0.30 8.44 -1.19
C SER A 57 -1.67 7.97 -1.72
N TYR A 58 -1.71 6.85 -2.45
CA TYR A 58 -2.97 6.30 -2.96
C TYR A 58 -3.91 5.81 -1.87
N GLY A 59 -3.39 5.22 -0.78
CA GLY A 59 -4.19 4.86 0.39
C GLY A 59 -4.89 6.06 1.01
N LYS A 60 -4.16 7.18 1.19
CA LYS A 60 -4.71 8.44 1.71
C LYS A 60 -5.85 8.98 0.80
N THR A 61 -5.63 9.02 -0.51
CA THR A 61 -6.62 9.50 -1.49
C THR A 61 -7.85 8.59 -1.59
N ALA A 62 -7.67 7.28 -1.41
CA ALA A 62 -8.76 6.31 -1.36
C ALA A 62 -9.65 6.43 -0.10
N GLY A 63 -9.25 7.24 0.89
CA GLY A 63 -9.86 7.24 2.23
C GLY A 63 -9.51 6.00 3.05
N VAL A 64 -8.54 5.20 2.59
CA VAL A 64 -7.99 4.05 3.32
C VAL A 64 -6.79 4.54 4.11
N MET A 65 -7.06 5.19 5.25
CA MET A 65 -6.03 5.39 6.26
C MET A 65 -5.70 4.00 6.83
N VAL A 66 -4.45 3.54 6.66
CA VAL A 66 -3.95 2.39 7.43
C VAL A 66 -3.97 2.82 8.90
N VAL A 67 -4.97 2.38 9.66
CA VAL A 67 -5.00 2.53 11.12
C VAL A 67 -4.09 1.45 11.68
N SER A 68 -2.83 1.78 11.91
CA SER A 68 -1.85 0.81 12.44
C SER A 68 -2.11 0.36 13.88
N ASN A 69 -3.07 0.96 14.63
CA ASN A 69 -3.26 0.69 16.07
C ASN A 69 -4.72 0.47 16.50
N LEU A 70 -5.57 -0.18 15.69
CA LEU A 70 -6.84 -0.71 16.23
C LEU A 70 -6.58 -2.05 16.91
N GLN A 71 -6.19 -1.98 18.18
CA GLN A 71 -6.32 -3.10 19.11
C GLN A 71 -7.82 -3.38 19.22
N LEU A 72 -8.30 -4.30 18.39
CA LEU A 72 -9.66 -4.83 18.48
C LEU A 72 -9.85 -5.35 19.91
N PRO A 73 -10.86 -4.89 20.67
CA PRO A 73 -11.19 -5.53 21.92
C PRO A 73 -11.55 -6.98 21.57
N GLN A 74 -10.81 -7.94 22.13
CA GLN A 74 -11.30 -9.31 22.15
C GLN A 74 -12.66 -9.27 22.87
N ALA A 75 -13.73 -9.58 22.14
CA ALA A 75 -15.01 -9.91 22.75
C ALA A 75 -14.76 -11.14 23.62
N SER A 76 -14.64 -10.91 24.92
CA SER A 76 -14.55 -11.95 25.93
C SER A 76 -15.94 -12.56 26.05
N ASN A 77 -16.23 -13.57 25.23
CA ASN A 77 -17.35 -14.45 25.46
C ASN A 77 -16.91 -15.46 26.52
N ALA A 78 -17.17 -15.14 27.79
CA ALA A 78 -17.12 -16.07 28.89
C ALA A 78 -18.53 -16.27 29.43
N ALA A 79 -19.05 -17.47 29.14
CA ALA A 79 -20.06 -18.28 29.83
C ALA A 79 -21.37 -17.62 30.31
#